data_AF-F2GAG7-F1
#
_entry.id   AF-F2GAG7-F1
#
_cell.length_a   1.000
_cell.length_b   1.000
_cell.length_c   1.000
_cell.angle_alpha   90.00
_cell.angle_beta   90.00
_cell.angle_gamma   90.00
#
_symmetry.space_group_name_H-M   'P 1'
#
loop_
_entity.id
_entity.type
_entity.pdbx_description
1 polymer ?
#
loop_
_entity_poly.entity_id
_entity_poly.type
_entity_poly.pdbx_seq_one_letter_code
_entity_poly.pdbx_strand_id
1 'polypeptide(L)'
;MHGVFHRLSKLIGCEMFNISDEHLAKTESEKLEYLKRTEESTKNQIIYDHHSKFPLNKIDCSSFRGIRMVRDPRDLIISSAKYHCWSDEAWLHVPLDKFNGKTYAEEINTLETFEEKMLFEMDNSAGGQIETMTKFDGMGVVKTIRYEDFINDIELHNWFAISDFLGLESEEKIHSLRAFYDNSVFGKKQKTGHIQNGKAEQYKSIFTPELNKVFESKFPNALAKLGYL
;
A
#
# COMPACT_ATOMS: atom_id res chain seq x y z
N MET A 1 3.22 -5.63 -2.44
CA MET A 1 2.60 -6.14 -3.68
C MET A 1 3.53 -6.13 -4.89
N HIS A 2 4.39 -5.13 -5.08
CA HIS A 2 5.36 -5.08 -6.21
C HIS A 2 6.05 -6.41 -6.53
N GLY A 3 6.70 -7.05 -5.54
CA GLY A 3 7.43 -8.31 -5.76
C GLY A 3 6.56 -9.47 -6.25
N VAL A 4 5.29 -9.53 -5.84
CA VAL A 4 4.33 -10.54 -6.31
C VAL A 4 4.08 -10.36 -7.80
N PHE A 5 3.68 -9.16 -8.21
CA PHE A 5 3.37 -8.85 -9.59
C PHE A 5 4.59 -8.88 -10.52
N HIS A 6 5.76 -8.48 -10.01
CA HIS A 6 7.03 -8.62 -10.73
C HIS A 6 7.39 -10.08 -10.95
N ARG A 7 7.19 -10.95 -9.95
CA ARG A 7 7.42 -12.38 -10.12
C ARG A 7 6.42 -13.00 -11.08
N LEU A 8 5.14 -12.62 -10.99
CA LEU A 8 4.10 -13.08 -11.89
C LEU A 8 4.43 -12.73 -13.33
N SER A 9 4.80 -11.48 -13.62
CA SER A 9 5.13 -11.04 -14.99
C SER A 9 6.23 -11.87 -15.63
N LYS A 10 7.26 -12.23 -14.85
CA LYS A 10 8.33 -13.13 -15.30
C LYS A 10 7.85 -14.56 -15.57
N LEU A 11 6.92 -15.07 -14.76
CA LEU A 11 6.40 -16.43 -14.91
C LEU A 11 5.47 -16.57 -16.12
N ILE A 12 4.65 -15.56 -16.41
CA ILE A 12 3.69 -15.58 -17.53
C ILE A 12 4.22 -14.89 -18.79
N GLY A 13 5.43 -14.33 -18.75
CA GLY A 13 6.07 -13.70 -19.90
C GLY A 13 5.41 -12.38 -20.34
N CYS A 14 4.82 -11.63 -19.42
CA CYS A 14 4.21 -10.33 -19.72
C CYS A 14 5.08 -9.16 -19.24
N GLU A 15 4.81 -7.98 -19.77
CA GLU A 15 5.47 -6.75 -19.33
C GLU A 15 4.84 -6.23 -18.04
N MET A 16 5.68 -5.70 -17.15
CA MET A 16 5.25 -4.99 -15.97
C MET A 16 5.81 -3.57 -16.00
N PHE A 17 4.94 -2.60 -15.79
CA PHE A 17 5.28 -1.18 -15.78
C PHE A 17 5.00 -0.59 -14.41
N ASN A 18 6.06 -0.09 -13.77
CA ASN A 18 5.95 0.62 -12.51
C ASN A 18 5.81 2.12 -12.79
N ILE A 19 4.59 2.63 -12.86
CA ILE A 19 4.33 4.04 -13.16
C ILE A 19 4.61 4.97 -11.97
N SER A 20 5.07 4.43 -10.83
CA SER A 20 5.66 5.25 -9.76
C SER A 20 7.15 5.47 -9.93
N ASP A 21 7.81 4.77 -10.85
CA ASP A 21 9.20 5.04 -11.15
C ASP A 21 9.30 6.43 -11.80
N GLU A 22 9.99 7.35 -11.12
CA GLU A 22 10.18 8.72 -11.60
C GLU A 22 10.97 8.77 -12.91
N HIS A 23 11.67 7.68 -13.29
CA HIS A 23 12.30 7.57 -14.61
C HIS A 23 11.31 7.18 -15.72
N LEU A 24 10.12 6.67 -15.38
CA LEU A 24 9.08 6.27 -16.33
C LEU A 24 7.95 7.29 -16.45
N ALA A 25 7.46 7.86 -15.34
CA ALA A 25 6.42 8.89 -15.35
C ALA A 25 6.49 9.76 -14.09
N LYS A 26 6.76 11.06 -14.25
CA LYS A 26 6.86 12.04 -13.15
C LYS A 26 5.55 12.79 -12.93
N THR A 27 4.82 13.03 -14.00
CA THR A 27 3.59 13.82 -14.02
C THR A 27 2.38 12.94 -14.25
N GLU A 28 1.21 13.42 -13.82
CA GLU A 28 -0.06 12.75 -14.10
C GLU A 28 -0.32 12.60 -15.61
N SER A 29 0.17 13.54 -16.42
CA SER A 29 0.05 13.50 -17.88
C SER A 29 0.87 12.35 -18.49
N GLU A 30 2.09 12.13 -18.01
CA GLU A 30 2.91 10.99 -18.45
C GLU A 30 2.31 9.65 -18.00
N LYS A 31 1.78 9.58 -16.78
CA LYS A 31 1.05 8.39 -16.31
C LYS A 31 -0.17 8.09 -17.18
N LEU A 32 -0.89 9.13 -17.60
CA LEU A 32 -2.06 9.01 -18.48
C LEU A 32 -1.67 8.48 -19.86
N GLU A 33 -0.60 9.02 -20.45
CA GLU A 33 -0.08 8.53 -21.73
C GLU A 33 0.31 7.06 -21.66
N TYR A 34 0.95 6.66 -20.55
CA TYR A 34 1.30 5.27 -20.28
C TYR A 34 0.08 4.34 -20.26
N LEU A 35 -0.97 4.74 -19.54
CA LEU A 35 -2.19 3.96 -19.42
C LEU A 35 -2.91 3.81 -20.75
N LYS A 36 -2.99 4.88 -21.55
CA LYS A 36 -3.59 4.83 -22.90
C LYS A 36 -2.87 3.87 -23.84
N ARG A 37 -1.53 3.88 -23.81
CA ARG A 37 -0.73 2.92 -24.60
C ARG A 37 -0.96 1.46 -24.18
N THR A 38 -1.25 1.24 -22.90
CA THR A 38 -1.55 -0.10 -22.38
C THR A 38 -2.95 -0.53 -22.80
N GLU A 39 -3.92 0.38 -22.80
CA GLU A 39 -5.29 0.15 -23.29
C GLU A 39 -5.31 -0.33 -24.75
N GLU A 40 -4.43 0.24 -25.59
CA GLU A 40 -4.30 -0.11 -27.01
C GLU A 40 -3.53 -1.43 -27.26
N SER A 41 -2.92 -2.02 -26.22
CA SER A 41 -2.13 -3.26 -26.34
C SER A 41 -3.03 -4.49 -26.46
N THR A 42 -2.71 -5.37 -27.42
CA THR A 42 -3.36 -6.70 -27.52
C THR A 42 -2.71 -7.76 -26.62
N LYS A 43 -1.67 -7.39 -25.86
CA LYS A 43 -0.97 -8.28 -24.92
C LYS A 43 -1.35 -7.94 -23.49
N ASN A 44 -1.50 -8.98 -22.67
CA ASN A 44 -1.62 -8.83 -21.22
C ASN A 44 -0.41 -8.06 -20.69
N GLN A 45 -0.66 -7.06 -19.85
CA GLN A 45 0.35 -6.22 -19.22
C GLN A 45 -0.04 -5.99 -17.75
N ILE A 46 0.96 -5.79 -16.90
CA ILE A 46 0.76 -5.45 -15.49
C ILE A 46 1.20 -4.01 -15.27
N ILE A 47 0.31 -3.19 -14.70
CA ILE A 47 0.63 -1.81 -14.32
C ILE A 47 0.63 -1.72 -12.80
N TYR A 48 1.64 -1.08 -12.26
CA TYR A 48 1.86 -0.97 -10.82
C TYR A 48 2.13 0.47 -10.41
N ASP A 49 1.51 0.89 -9.32
CA ASP A 49 1.82 2.14 -8.65
C ASP A 49 1.90 1.88 -7.13
N HIS A 50 2.97 2.36 -6.49
CA HIS A 50 3.22 2.19 -5.05
C HIS A 50 2.21 2.95 -4.17
N HIS A 51 1.56 3.98 -4.71
CA HIS A 51 0.72 4.91 -3.96
C HIS A 51 -0.73 4.94 -4.46
N SER A 52 -1.12 3.99 -5.31
CA SER A 52 -2.43 3.95 -5.97
C SER A 52 -2.77 5.24 -6.74
N LYS A 53 -1.77 5.96 -7.25
CA LYS A 53 -1.93 7.21 -8.01
C LYS A 53 -2.20 6.94 -9.49
N PHE A 54 -3.34 6.31 -9.77
CA PHE A 54 -3.82 6.05 -11.12
C PHE A 54 -4.86 7.10 -11.54
N PRO A 55 -4.68 7.82 -12.66
CA PRO A 55 -5.69 8.73 -13.20
C PRO A 55 -6.82 7.97 -13.92
N LEU A 56 -7.46 7.00 -13.24
CA LEU A 56 -8.46 6.09 -13.83
C LEU A 56 -9.69 6.83 -14.37
N ASN A 57 -10.05 7.96 -13.76
CA ASN A 57 -11.15 8.82 -14.21
C ASN A 57 -10.88 9.57 -15.52
N LYS A 58 -9.69 9.40 -16.12
CA LYS A 58 -9.26 10.06 -17.36
C LYS A 58 -9.04 9.09 -18.53
N ILE A 59 -9.31 7.79 -18.33
CA ILE A 59 -9.20 6.74 -19.34
C ILE A 59 -10.46 5.88 -19.37
N ASP A 60 -10.69 5.18 -20.48
CA ASP A 60 -11.62 4.05 -20.45
C ASP A 60 -10.92 2.91 -19.71
N CYS A 61 -11.39 2.65 -18.50
CA CYS A 61 -10.82 1.62 -17.65
C CYS A 61 -11.60 0.29 -17.69
N SER A 62 -12.58 0.14 -18.59
CA SER A 62 -13.46 -1.05 -18.64
C SER A 62 -12.74 -2.37 -18.89
N SER A 63 -11.56 -2.33 -19.52
CA SER A 63 -10.69 -3.49 -19.75
C SER A 63 -9.77 -3.82 -18.57
N PHE A 64 -9.67 -2.94 -17.58
CA PHE A 64 -8.74 -3.09 -16.46
C PHE A 64 -9.36 -3.93 -15.34
N ARG A 65 -8.50 -4.69 -14.68
CA ARG A 65 -8.82 -5.38 -13.43
C ARG A 65 -7.67 -5.12 -12.46
N GLY A 66 -7.97 -4.45 -11.36
CA GLY A 66 -6.95 -4.01 -10.42
C GLY A 66 -7.25 -4.43 -9.00
N ILE A 67 -6.20 -4.52 -8.19
CA ILE A 67 -6.36 -4.56 -6.74
C ILE A 67 -5.58 -3.39 -6.14
N ARG A 68 -6.12 -2.85 -5.04
CA ARG A 68 -5.36 -2.01 -4.12
C ARG A 68 -5.37 -2.65 -2.74
N MET A 69 -4.26 -2.55 -2.03
CA MET A 69 -4.17 -3.04 -0.65
C MET A 69 -4.25 -1.86 0.30
N VAL A 70 -5.16 -1.94 1.26
CA VAL A 70 -5.26 -1.02 2.41
C VAL A 70 -4.88 -1.76 3.68
N ARG A 71 -4.61 -1.00 4.74
CA ARG A 71 -4.31 -1.52 6.08
C ARG A 71 -5.17 -0.77 7.08
N ASP A 72 -5.49 -1.38 8.22
CA ASP A 72 -6.22 -0.69 9.29
C ASP A 72 -5.46 0.62 9.61
N PRO A 73 -6.11 1.78 9.48
CA PRO A 73 -5.44 3.07 9.62
C PRO A 73 -4.82 3.25 11.01
N ARG A 74 -5.34 2.59 12.05
CA ARG A 74 -4.80 2.64 13.41
C ARG A 74 -3.51 1.81 13.53
N ASP A 75 -3.49 0.63 12.94
CA ASP A 75 -2.26 -0.18 12.88
C ASP A 75 -1.20 0.43 11.96
N LEU A 76 -1.62 1.15 10.92
CA LEU A 76 -0.71 1.94 10.09
C LEU A 76 0.00 3.02 10.91
N ILE A 77 -0.73 3.77 11.75
CA ILE A 77 -0.14 4.79 12.65
C ILE A 77 0.88 4.15 13.60
N ILE A 78 0.51 3.05 14.26
CA ILE A 78 1.42 2.32 15.18
C ILE A 78 2.67 1.85 14.45
N SER A 79 2.48 1.26 13.26
CA SER A 79 3.58 0.75 12.46
C SER A 79 4.52 1.87 12.04
N SER A 80 3.98 3.00 11.61
CA SER A 80 4.76 4.16 11.15
C SER A 80 5.54 4.78 12.31
N ALA A 81 4.88 4.97 13.47
CA ALA A 81 5.50 5.56 14.66
C ALA A 81 6.67 4.71 15.17
N LYS A 82 6.59 3.38 15.05
CA LYS A 82 7.72 2.48 15.36
C LYS A 82 8.78 2.52 14.28
N TYR A 83 8.38 2.44 13.01
CA TYR A 83 9.29 2.27 11.87
C TYR A 83 10.14 3.51 11.61
N HIS A 84 9.54 4.70 11.60
CA HIS A 84 10.24 5.95 11.25
C HIS A 84 11.22 6.43 12.32
N CYS A 85 11.24 5.82 13.52
CA CYS A 85 12.23 6.13 14.55
C CYS A 85 13.66 5.63 14.23
N TRP A 86 13.81 4.62 13.38
CA TRP A 86 15.13 3.98 13.15
C TRP A 86 15.36 3.58 11.69
N SER A 87 14.38 3.80 10.80
CA SER A 87 14.51 3.48 9.38
C SER A 87 15.56 4.33 8.68
N ASP A 88 16.31 3.72 7.76
CA ASP A 88 17.30 4.36 6.91
C ASP A 88 16.72 4.87 5.57
N GLU A 89 15.39 4.93 5.43
CA GLU A 89 14.76 5.44 4.21
C GLU A 89 15.21 6.88 3.95
N ALA A 90 15.77 7.14 2.76
CA ALA A 90 16.45 8.39 2.45
C ALA A 90 15.60 9.64 2.74
N TRP A 91 14.28 9.59 2.49
CA TRP A 91 13.38 10.71 2.72
C TRP A 91 13.23 11.10 4.19
N LEU A 92 13.46 10.18 5.14
CA LEU A 92 13.41 10.46 6.57
C LEU A 92 14.56 11.35 7.03
N HIS A 93 15.66 11.35 6.27
CA HIS A 93 16.93 11.99 6.58
C HIS A 93 17.17 13.26 5.76
N VAL A 94 16.13 13.77 5.08
CA VAL A 94 16.17 15.07 4.38
C VAL A 94 15.69 16.16 5.35
N PRO A 95 16.45 17.25 5.53
CA PRO A 95 16.02 18.41 6.32
C PRO A 95 14.71 19.02 5.82
N LEU A 96 13.82 19.40 6.74
CA LEU A 96 12.51 19.96 6.42
C LEU A 96 12.29 21.31 7.12
N ASP A 97 11.89 22.32 6.35
CA ASP A 97 11.60 23.67 6.87
C ASP A 97 10.51 23.64 7.96
N LYS A 98 9.50 22.79 7.81
CA LYS A 98 8.43 22.60 8.81
C LYS A 98 8.93 22.09 10.17
N PHE A 99 10.15 21.55 10.23
CA PHE A 99 10.80 21.09 11.45
C PHE A 99 12.03 21.94 11.80
N ASN A 100 12.05 23.21 11.35
CA ASN A 100 13.14 24.15 11.60
C ASN A 100 14.51 23.61 11.16
N GLY A 101 14.55 22.93 10.02
CA GLY A 101 15.77 22.36 9.45
C GLY A 101 16.16 20.99 10.00
N LYS A 102 15.40 20.42 10.95
CA LYS A 102 15.55 19.01 11.32
C LYS A 102 14.98 18.09 10.25
N THR A 103 15.47 16.86 10.23
CA THR A 103 14.91 15.76 9.44
C THR A 103 13.66 15.17 10.11
N TYR A 104 12.90 14.36 9.37
CA TYR A 104 11.74 13.65 9.93
C TYR A 104 12.15 12.69 11.04
N ALA A 105 13.25 11.93 10.83
CA ALA A 105 13.79 11.00 11.81
C ALA A 105 14.28 11.73 13.07
N GLU A 106 14.91 12.90 12.95
CA GLU A 106 15.31 13.69 14.10
C GLU A 106 14.10 14.20 14.89
N GLU A 107 13.10 14.74 14.20
CA GLU A 107 11.92 15.32 14.86
C GLU A 107 11.11 14.26 15.61
N ILE A 108 10.78 13.12 14.98
CA ILE A 108 10.01 12.06 15.64
C ILE A 108 10.76 11.45 16.84
N ASN A 109 12.10 11.43 16.81
CA ASN A 109 12.91 10.93 17.92
C ASN A 109 13.08 11.93 19.07
N THR A 110 12.67 13.18 18.91
CA THR A 110 12.60 14.14 20.03
C THR A 110 11.41 13.90 20.95
N LEU A 111 10.41 13.14 20.50
CA LEU A 111 9.19 12.83 21.24
C LEU A 111 9.46 11.73 22.28
N GLU A 112 9.07 11.95 23.53
CA GLU A 112 9.42 11.09 24.67
C GLU A 112 8.56 9.84 24.72
N THR A 113 7.27 10.00 24.45
CA THR A 113 6.27 8.93 24.60
C THR A 113 5.90 8.34 23.25
N PHE A 114 5.48 7.06 23.26
CA PHE A 114 4.96 6.43 22.05
C PHE A 114 3.63 7.06 21.59
N GLU A 115 2.85 7.60 22.52
CA GLU A 115 1.63 8.35 22.23
C GLU A 115 1.90 9.62 21.41
N GLU A 116 2.89 10.43 21.81
CA GLU A 116 3.32 11.61 21.05
C GLU A 116 3.79 11.25 19.65
N LYS A 117 4.54 10.14 19.50
CA LYS A 117 4.97 9.64 18.18
C LYS A 117 3.80 9.23 17.29
N MET A 118 2.76 8.62 17.86
CA MET A 118 1.55 8.30 17.11
C MET A 118 0.77 9.56 16.71
N LEU A 119 0.66 10.55 17.59
CA LEU A 119 0.05 11.84 17.26
C LEU A 119 0.82 12.56 16.16
N PHE A 120 2.14 12.56 16.23
CA PHE A 120 3.01 13.09 15.18
C PHE A 120 2.78 12.38 13.83
N GLU A 121 2.67 11.05 13.82
CA GLU A 121 2.37 10.30 12.60
C GLU A 121 0.98 10.61 12.02
N MET A 122 -0.03 10.81 12.87
CA MET A 122 -1.35 11.25 12.42
C MET A 122 -1.29 12.60 11.71
N ASP A 123 -0.38 13.50 12.13
CA ASP A 123 -0.19 14.83 11.50
C ASP A 123 0.78 14.84 10.33
N ASN A 124 1.41 13.69 10.03
CA ASN A 124 2.48 13.60 9.05
C ASN A 124 2.29 12.40 8.11
N SER A 125 3.27 11.47 8.07
CA SER A 125 3.34 10.43 7.03
C SER A 125 2.12 9.51 7.06
N ALA A 126 1.80 8.91 8.21
CA ALA A 126 0.63 8.05 8.32
C ALA A 126 -0.67 8.79 8.00
N GLY A 127 -0.84 10.04 8.44
CA GLY A 127 -2.00 10.86 8.12
C GLY A 127 -2.21 11.04 6.62
N GLY A 128 -1.16 11.43 5.89
CA GLY A 128 -1.22 11.56 4.43
C GLY A 128 -1.56 10.25 3.72
N GLN A 129 -1.10 9.11 4.24
CA GLN A 129 -1.47 7.80 3.70
C GLN A 129 -2.93 7.43 4.00
N ILE A 130 -3.45 7.74 5.19
CA ILE A 130 -4.88 7.53 5.52
C ILE A 130 -5.77 8.37 4.62
N GLU A 131 -5.41 9.62 4.36
CA GLU A 131 -6.13 10.45 3.39
C GLU A 131 -6.10 9.85 1.99
N THR A 132 -4.95 9.37 1.54
CA THR A 132 -4.81 8.74 0.23
C THR A 132 -5.68 7.48 0.11
N MET A 133 -5.64 6.61 1.13
CA MET A 133 -6.47 5.40 1.18
C MET A 133 -7.97 5.74 1.16
N THR A 134 -8.41 6.77 1.89
CA THR A 134 -9.83 7.11 2.02
C THR A 134 -10.40 7.91 0.83
N LYS A 135 -9.55 8.57 0.05
CA LYS A 135 -9.96 9.38 -1.13
C LYS A 135 -9.93 8.61 -2.45
N PHE A 136 -9.22 7.48 -2.52
CA PHE A 136 -9.08 6.74 -3.77
C PHE A 136 -10.41 6.11 -4.20
N ASP A 137 -10.72 6.30 -5.48
CA ASP A 137 -11.86 5.72 -6.18
C ASP A 137 -11.35 4.72 -7.23
N GLY A 138 -11.78 3.46 -7.08
CA GLY A 138 -11.40 2.37 -7.98
C GLY A 138 -12.22 2.30 -9.26
N MET A 139 -13.18 3.21 -9.48
CA MET A 139 -14.05 3.28 -10.67
C MET A 139 -14.77 1.96 -10.99
N GLY A 140 -14.96 1.09 -9.98
CA GLY A 140 -15.55 -0.25 -10.14
C GLY A 140 -14.61 -1.33 -10.69
N VAL A 141 -13.41 -0.96 -11.15
CA VAL A 141 -12.43 -1.88 -11.79
C VAL A 141 -11.29 -2.28 -10.86
N VAL A 142 -11.08 -1.52 -9.78
CA VAL A 142 -10.10 -1.83 -8.73
C VAL A 142 -10.79 -2.30 -7.45
N LYS A 143 -10.54 -3.56 -7.08
CA LYS A 143 -11.01 -4.12 -5.80
C LYS A 143 -10.10 -3.69 -4.65
N THR A 144 -10.70 -3.23 -3.56
CA THR A 144 -9.97 -2.97 -2.31
C THR A 144 -9.81 -4.27 -1.53
N ILE A 145 -8.58 -4.60 -1.15
CA ILE A 145 -8.24 -5.74 -0.27
C ILE A 145 -7.55 -5.23 0.99
N ARG A 146 -7.71 -5.95 2.11
CA ARG A 146 -7.12 -5.55 3.39
C ARG A 146 -5.87 -6.37 3.68
N TYR A 147 -4.81 -5.72 4.12
CA TYR A 147 -3.54 -6.36 4.48
C TYR A 147 -3.74 -7.52 5.47
N GLU A 148 -4.64 -7.34 6.42
CA GLU A 148 -4.94 -8.28 7.50
C GLU A 148 -5.48 -9.62 6.97
N ASP A 149 -6.22 -9.61 5.87
CA ASP A 149 -6.76 -10.82 5.23
C ASP A 149 -5.65 -11.62 4.51
N PHE A 150 -4.52 -10.99 4.16
CA PHE A 150 -3.48 -11.61 3.32
C PHE A 150 -2.19 -11.93 4.06
N ILE A 151 -1.89 -11.25 5.18
CA ILE A 151 -0.63 -11.47 5.90
C ILE A 151 -0.51 -12.89 6.49
N ASN A 152 -1.64 -13.59 6.68
CA ASN A 152 -1.70 -14.98 7.16
C ASN A 152 -2.47 -15.89 6.20
N ASP A 153 -2.58 -15.55 4.91
CA ASP A 153 -3.27 -16.36 3.89
C ASP A 153 -2.41 -17.57 3.48
N ILE A 154 -2.09 -18.44 4.44
CA ILE A 154 -1.16 -19.57 4.28
C ILE A 154 -1.70 -20.59 3.27
N GLU A 155 -3.01 -20.83 3.31
CA GLU A 155 -3.71 -21.74 2.39
C GLU A 155 -4.01 -21.09 1.03
N LEU A 156 -3.67 -19.81 0.85
CA LEU A 156 -3.85 -19.04 -0.38
C LEU A 156 -5.32 -18.89 -0.84
N HIS A 157 -6.30 -19.11 0.04
CA HIS A 157 -7.72 -19.01 -0.31
C HIS A 157 -8.09 -17.59 -0.75
N ASN A 158 -7.59 -16.58 -0.03
CA ASN A 158 -7.87 -15.20 -0.39
C ASN A 158 -7.16 -14.82 -1.69
N TRP A 159 -5.91 -15.23 -1.87
CA TRP A 159 -5.15 -14.97 -3.09
C TRP A 159 -5.71 -15.70 -4.33
N PHE A 160 -6.27 -16.89 -4.14
CA PHE A 160 -6.97 -17.62 -5.21
C PHE A 160 -8.16 -16.80 -5.74
N ALA A 161 -9.04 -16.33 -4.84
CA ALA A 161 -10.18 -15.49 -5.22
C ALA A 161 -9.76 -14.15 -5.87
N ILE A 162 -8.60 -13.60 -5.48
CA ILE A 162 -8.03 -12.43 -6.14
C ILE A 162 -7.52 -12.75 -7.54
N SER A 163 -6.90 -13.91 -7.73
CA SER A 163 -6.44 -14.35 -9.06
C SER A 163 -7.60 -14.53 -10.03
N ASP A 164 -8.74 -15.07 -9.54
CA ASP A 164 -9.99 -15.14 -10.31
C ASP A 164 -10.53 -13.75 -10.67
N PHE A 165 -10.58 -12.84 -9.70
CA PHE A 165 -11.03 -11.47 -9.93
C PHE A 165 -10.19 -10.77 -11.00
N LEU A 166 -8.86 -10.94 -10.94
CA LEU A 166 -7.91 -10.39 -11.91
C LEU A 166 -8.04 -11.01 -13.32
N GLY A 167 -8.85 -12.08 -13.48
CA GLY A 167 -9.07 -12.74 -14.76
C GLY A 167 -7.90 -13.62 -15.20
N LEU A 168 -7.10 -14.10 -14.25
CA LEU A 168 -5.99 -15.01 -14.55
C LEU A 168 -6.54 -16.42 -14.76
N GLU A 169 -6.20 -17.04 -15.89
CA GLU A 169 -6.73 -18.35 -16.27
C GLU A 169 -5.65 -19.43 -16.30
N SER A 170 -6.07 -20.69 -16.16
CA SER A 170 -5.21 -21.88 -16.34
C SER A 170 -3.85 -21.77 -15.62
N GLU A 171 -2.74 -21.77 -16.37
CA GLU A 171 -1.38 -21.71 -15.82
C GLU A 171 -1.05 -20.37 -15.16
N GLU A 172 -1.64 -19.26 -15.61
CA GLU A 172 -1.42 -17.92 -15.04
C GLU A 172 -1.86 -17.89 -13.57
N LYS A 173 -2.94 -18.60 -13.24
CA LYS A 173 -3.44 -18.73 -11.88
C LYS A 173 -2.46 -19.49 -10.98
N ILE A 174 -1.90 -20.60 -11.47
CA ILE A 174 -0.87 -21.37 -10.75
C ILE A 174 0.37 -20.50 -10.52
N HIS A 175 0.79 -19.74 -11.53
CA HIS A 175 1.91 -18.81 -11.42
C HIS A 175 1.63 -17.65 -10.46
N SER A 176 0.40 -17.15 -10.40
CA SER A 176 -0.03 -16.12 -9.44
C SER A 176 0.07 -16.60 -8.01
N LEU A 177 -0.47 -17.79 -7.70
CA LEU A 177 -0.37 -18.39 -6.38
C LEU A 177 1.08 -18.57 -5.95
N ARG A 178 1.93 -19.10 -6.85
CA ARG A 178 3.36 -19.25 -6.61
C ARG A 178 4.06 -17.91 -6.38
N ALA A 179 3.76 -16.91 -7.20
CA ALA A 179 4.35 -15.59 -7.10
C ALA A 179 4.00 -14.91 -5.77
N PHE A 180 2.76 -15.08 -5.30
CA PHE A 180 2.33 -14.59 -3.99
C PHE A 180 3.05 -15.33 -2.86
N TYR A 181 3.02 -16.67 -2.85
CA TYR A 181 3.71 -17.46 -1.82
C TYR A 181 5.21 -17.16 -1.76
N ASP A 182 5.90 -17.08 -2.90
CA ASP A 182 7.34 -16.80 -2.96
C ASP A 182 7.66 -15.40 -2.38
N ASN A 183 6.71 -14.46 -2.36
CA ASN A 183 6.86 -13.08 -1.88
C ASN A 183 6.16 -12.79 -0.54
N SER A 184 5.51 -13.78 0.06
CA SER A 184 4.85 -13.65 1.35
C SER A 184 5.79 -13.98 2.51
N VAL A 185 5.62 -13.27 3.63
CA VAL A 185 6.44 -13.46 4.85
C VAL A 185 6.26 -14.84 5.47
N PHE A 186 5.07 -15.44 5.31
CA PHE A 186 4.80 -16.82 5.71
C PHE A 186 5.29 -17.86 4.68
N GLY A 187 5.67 -17.41 3.48
CA GLY A 187 6.17 -18.26 2.41
C GLY A 187 7.69 -18.21 2.34
N LYS A 188 8.25 -17.97 1.14
CA LYS A 188 9.70 -17.99 0.94
C LYS A 188 10.40 -16.66 1.20
N LYS A 189 9.66 -15.57 1.37
CA LYS A 189 10.28 -14.27 1.57
C LYS A 189 10.86 -14.19 2.98
N GLN A 190 12.17 -14.00 3.08
CA GLN A 190 12.80 -13.73 4.36
C GLN A 190 12.30 -12.41 4.95
N LYS A 191 12.19 -12.36 6.28
CA LYS A 191 11.87 -11.11 7.00
C LYS A 191 12.99 -10.10 6.73
N THR A 192 12.65 -9.03 6.01
CA THR A 192 13.52 -7.86 5.82
C THR A 192 13.43 -6.93 7.02
N GLY A 193 14.45 -6.08 7.24
CA GLY A 193 14.45 -5.09 8.33
C GLY A 193 13.18 -4.23 8.40
N HIS A 194 12.60 -3.86 7.23
CA HIS A 194 11.34 -3.10 7.12
C HIS A 194 10.11 -3.78 7.79
N ILE A 195 10.14 -5.08 8.06
CA ILE A 195 9.01 -5.84 8.64
C ILE A 195 9.30 -6.14 10.11
N GLN A 196 8.97 -5.20 11.00
CA GLN A 196 9.18 -5.37 12.45
C GLN A 196 8.15 -6.30 13.10
N ASN A 197 6.87 -5.96 12.95
CA ASN A 197 5.76 -6.71 13.52
C ASN A 197 4.56 -6.61 12.58
N GLY A 198 4.39 -7.63 11.76
CA GLY A 198 3.28 -7.71 10.79
C GLY A 198 1.93 -8.08 11.40
N LYS A 199 1.83 -8.23 12.72
CA LYS A 199 0.56 -8.58 13.40
C LYS A 199 -0.51 -7.52 13.12
N ALA A 200 -1.68 -8.01 12.76
CA ALA A 200 -2.91 -7.24 12.72
C ALA A 200 -3.44 -6.98 14.14
N GLU A 201 -4.30 -5.97 14.25
CA GLU A 201 -5.07 -5.61 15.44
C GLU A 201 -4.24 -5.16 16.65
N GLN A 202 -3.04 -4.60 16.42
CA GLN A 202 -2.22 -4.04 17.51
C GLN A 202 -2.90 -2.85 18.19
N TYR A 203 -3.75 -2.12 17.46
CA TYR A 203 -4.52 -1.01 18.01
C TYR A 203 -5.38 -1.41 19.21
N LYS A 204 -5.85 -2.67 19.30
CA LYS A 204 -6.72 -3.11 20.40
C LYS A 204 -6.07 -2.99 21.78
N SER A 205 -4.74 -3.12 21.86
CA SER A 205 -3.99 -3.01 23.11
C SER A 205 -3.24 -1.68 23.26
N ILE A 206 -3.11 -0.90 22.19
CA ILE A 206 -2.27 0.32 22.16
C ILE A 206 -3.11 1.59 22.16
N PHE A 207 -4.26 1.61 21.45
CA PHE A 207 -5.08 2.81 21.37
C PHE A 207 -5.85 3.03 22.66
N THR A 208 -5.54 4.13 23.35
CA THR A 208 -6.31 4.64 24.48
C THR A 208 -7.64 5.24 24.00
N PRO A 209 -8.64 5.40 24.88
CA PRO A 209 -9.86 6.13 24.55
C PRO A 209 -9.59 7.56 24.04
N GLU A 210 -8.57 8.22 24.57
CA GLU A 210 -8.14 9.57 24.20
C GLU A 210 -7.56 9.58 22.78
N LEU A 211 -6.66 8.65 22.46
CA LEU A 211 -6.12 8.49 21.10
C LEU A 211 -7.20 8.17 20.08
N ASN A 212 -8.17 7.31 20.43
CA ASN A 212 -9.31 7.03 19.56
C ASN A 212 -10.13 8.29 19.27
N LYS A 213 -10.37 9.16 20.26
CA LYS A 213 -11.07 10.43 20.04
C LYS A 213 -10.31 11.34 19.08
N VAL A 214 -8.98 11.45 19.24
CA VAL A 214 -8.15 12.26 18.33
C VAL A 214 -8.17 11.67 16.92
N PHE A 215 -8.03 10.33 16.80
CA PHE A 215 -8.10 9.64 15.53
C PHE A 215 -9.42 9.90 14.80
N GLU A 216 -10.57 9.70 15.44
CA GLU A 216 -11.89 9.94 14.84
C GLU A 216 -12.10 11.42 14.48
N SER A 217 -11.55 12.35 15.27
CA SER A 217 -11.60 13.77 14.95
C SER A 217 -10.77 14.13 13.72
N LYS A 218 -9.60 13.50 13.51
CA LYS A 218 -8.72 13.77 12.37
C LYS A 218 -9.15 13.04 11.11
N PHE A 219 -9.67 11.82 11.23
CA PHE A 219 -9.99 10.93 10.12
C PHE A 219 -11.46 10.45 10.17
N PRO A 220 -12.43 11.37 10.11
CA PRO A 220 -13.83 11.02 10.27
C PRO A 220 -14.27 10.01 9.21
N ASN A 221 -14.91 8.93 9.65
CA ASN A 221 -15.40 7.82 8.83
C ASN A 221 -14.32 7.02 8.09
N ALA A 222 -13.02 7.18 8.42
CA ALA A 222 -11.97 6.44 7.74
C ALA A 222 -12.14 4.93 7.87
N LEU A 223 -12.51 4.44 9.06
CA LEU A 223 -12.74 3.01 9.29
C LEU A 223 -13.90 2.47 8.45
N ALA A 224 -15.04 3.17 8.39
CA ALA A 224 -16.17 2.78 7.55
C ALA A 224 -15.78 2.73 6.06
N LYS A 225 -15.14 3.79 5.55
CA LYS A 225 -14.73 3.88 4.14
C LYS A 225 -13.77 2.78 3.72
N LEU A 226 -12.95 2.31 4.65
CA LEU A 226 -11.94 1.28 4.40
C LEU A 226 -12.40 -0.14 4.76
N GLY A 227 -13.64 -0.31 5.26
CA GLY A 227 -14.22 -1.63 5.58
C GLY A 227 -13.70 -2.24 6.89
N TYR A 228 -13.48 -1.40 7.91
CA TYR A 228 -13.04 -1.77 9.26
C TYR A 228 -14.10 -1.51 10.35
N LEU A 229 -15.33 -1.18 9.97
CA LEU A 229 -16.52 -1.10 10.85
C LEU A 229 -17.58 -2.12 10.44
#